data_AF-A0A961ZXH6-F1
#
_entry.id   AF-A0A961ZXH6-F1
#
_cell.length_a   1.000
_cell.length_b   1.000
_cell.length_c   1.000
_cell.angle_alpha   90.00
_cell.angle_beta   90.00
_cell.angle_gamma   90.00
#
_symmetry.space_group_name_H-M   'P 1'
#
loop_
_entity.id
_entity.type
_entity.pdbx_description
1 polymer ?
#
loop_
_entity_poly.entity_id
_entity_poly.type
_entity_poly.pdbx_seq_one_letter_code
_entity_poly.pdbx_strand_id
1 'polypeptide(L)'
;MIADRFHVVRLALHHLMKTCRNIGPELDAIGQLNQGGFEDCRKLGRTLAAWPVEIGRMWRFSRSNGITEGFHRQMKLIQRRAFGFRNFENYRRRVRALCA
;
A
#
# COMPACT_ATOMS: atom_id res chain seq x y z
N MET A 1 -4.29 -8.07 3.03
CA MET A 1 -5.14 -6.87 3.23
C MET A 1 -4.47 -5.70 3.95
N ILE A 2 -3.35 -5.89 4.67
CA ILE A 2 -2.61 -4.81 5.33
C ILE A 2 -1.52 -4.23 4.40
N ALA A 3 -0.80 -5.10 3.67
CA ALA A 3 0.25 -4.68 2.71
C ALA A 3 -0.25 -3.83 1.52
N ASP A 4 -1.48 -4.08 1.04
CA ASP A 4 -2.10 -3.31 -0.06
C ASP A 4 -2.36 -1.84 0.33
N ARG A 5 -2.86 -1.62 1.56
CA ARG A 5 -3.09 -0.27 2.08
C ARG A 5 -1.80 0.52 2.24
N PHE A 6 -0.73 -0.13 2.70
CA PHE A 6 0.58 0.50 2.77
C PHE A 6 1.16 0.80 1.38
N HIS A 7 0.85 0.00 0.36
CA HIS A 7 1.26 0.31 -1.02
C HIS A 7 0.54 1.53 -1.57
N VAL A 8 -0.79 1.62 -1.41
CA VAL A 8 -1.55 2.80 -1.84
C VAL A 8 -1.10 4.04 -1.09
N VAL A 9 -0.87 3.94 0.22
CA VAL A 9 -0.33 5.05 1.03
C VAL A 9 1.08 5.41 0.58
N ARG A 10 1.95 4.45 0.28
CA ARG A 10 3.29 4.71 -0.28
C ARG A 10 3.23 5.36 -1.65
N LEU A 11 2.35 4.91 -2.53
CA LEU A 11 2.19 5.46 -3.88
C LEU A 11 1.65 6.89 -3.80
N ALA A 12 0.60 7.09 -3.00
CA ALA A 12 0.02 8.40 -2.74
C ALA A 12 1.05 9.35 -2.12
N LEU A 13 1.81 8.91 -1.11
CA LEU A 13 2.91 9.67 -0.52
C LEU A 13 4.04 9.94 -1.51
N HIS A 14 4.42 8.97 -2.34
CA HIS A 14 5.46 9.16 -3.34
C HIS A 14 5.02 10.17 -4.40
N HIS A 15 3.79 10.08 -4.90
CA HIS A 15 3.22 11.05 -5.81
C HIS A 15 3.14 12.42 -5.15
N LEU A 16 2.54 12.53 -3.95
CA LEU A 16 2.45 13.76 -3.18
C LEU A 16 3.83 14.39 -2.98
N MET A 17 4.81 13.63 -2.51
CA MET A 17 6.18 14.10 -2.28
C MET A 17 6.91 14.46 -3.57
N LYS A 18 6.62 13.81 -4.70
CA LYS A 18 7.16 14.18 -6.02
C LYS A 18 6.56 15.50 -6.49
N THR A 19 5.26 15.71 -6.28
CA THR A 19 4.59 16.98 -6.56
C THR A 19 5.11 18.09 -5.63
N CYS A 20 5.28 17.80 -4.33
CA CYS A 20 5.82 18.73 -3.35
C CYS A 20 7.30 19.06 -3.58
N ARG A 21 8.13 18.10 -4.03
CA ARG A 21 9.54 18.37 -4.39
C ARG A 21 9.69 19.36 -5.53
N ASN A 22 8.74 19.40 -6.47
CA ASN A 22 8.71 20.42 -7.52
C ASN A 22 8.33 21.82 -6.99
N ILE A 23 7.82 21.91 -5.76
CA ILE A 23 7.35 23.15 -5.13
C ILE A 23 8.32 23.65 -4.03
N GLY A 24 9.21 22.78 -3.53
CA GLY A 24 10.31 23.15 -2.61
C GLY A 24 10.48 22.12 -1.47
N PRO A 25 11.72 21.90 -0.96
CA PRO A 25 12.04 20.70 -0.17
C PRO A 25 11.58 20.69 1.30
N GLU A 26 11.01 21.77 1.86
CA GLU A 26 10.78 21.89 3.32
C GLU A 26 9.40 22.42 3.75
N LEU A 27 8.49 22.77 2.85
CA LEU A 27 7.28 23.52 3.22
C LEU A 27 6.05 22.61 3.43
N ASP A 28 5.77 22.32 4.69
CA ASP A 28 4.43 22.16 5.28
C ASP A 28 3.34 21.47 4.42
N ALA A 29 3.69 20.38 3.73
CA ALA A 29 2.76 19.69 2.84
C ALA A 29 1.50 19.20 3.58
N ILE A 30 1.64 18.86 4.87
CA ILE A 30 0.51 18.49 5.75
C ILE A 30 -0.32 19.73 6.10
N GLY A 31 0.30 20.88 6.41
CA GLY A 31 -0.41 22.14 6.64
C GLY A 31 -1.15 22.62 5.40
N GLN A 32 -0.55 22.52 4.21
CA GLN A 32 -1.20 22.86 2.93
C GLN A 32 -2.36 21.92 2.60
N LEU A 33 -2.23 20.62 2.87
CA LEU A 33 -3.35 19.68 2.74
C LEU A 33 -4.49 20.01 3.71
N ASN A 34 -4.17 20.44 4.93
CA ASN A 34 -5.15 20.87 5.93
C ASN A 34 -5.79 22.23 5.62
N GLN A 35 -5.12 23.10 4.87
CA GLN A 35 -5.61 24.40 4.43
C GLN A 35 -6.29 24.36 3.05
N GLY A 36 -6.14 23.26 2.30
CA GLY A 36 -6.74 23.10 0.98
C GLY A 36 -8.26 23.16 1.01
N GLY A 37 -8.84 23.81 0.00
CA GLY A 37 -10.30 24.01 -0.13
C GLY A 37 -11.12 22.72 -0.30
N PHE A 38 -10.47 21.60 -0.65
CA PHE A 38 -11.10 20.30 -0.83
C PHE A 38 -11.11 19.51 0.48
N GLU A 39 -12.29 18.98 0.84
CA GLU A 39 -12.47 18.19 2.06
C GLU A 39 -11.60 16.92 2.08
N ASP A 40 -11.41 16.29 0.91
CA ASP A 40 -10.58 15.10 0.77
C ASP A 40 -9.10 15.37 1.05
N CYS A 41 -8.59 16.54 0.64
CA CYS A 41 -7.23 16.98 0.97
C CYS A 41 -7.06 17.15 2.48
N ARG A 42 -8.06 17.73 3.16
CA ARG A 42 -8.03 17.89 4.63
C ARG A 42 -8.12 16.55 5.36
N LYS A 43 -8.93 15.60 4.87
CA LYS A 43 -8.98 14.23 5.40
C LYS A 43 -7.64 13.51 5.22
N LEU A 44 -7.01 13.68 4.06
CA LEU A 44 -5.69 13.13 3.79
C LEU A 44 -4.63 13.72 4.72
N GLY A 45 -4.59 15.05 4.87
CA GLY A 45 -3.69 15.77 5.77
C GLY A 45 -3.79 15.28 7.21
N ARG A 46 -5.02 15.16 7.75
CA ARG A 46 -5.27 14.58 9.08
C ARG A 46 -4.79 13.14 9.21
N THR A 47 -5.04 12.32 8.19
CA THR A 47 -4.62 10.90 8.20
C THR A 47 -3.11 10.77 8.19
N LEU A 48 -2.41 11.59 7.39
CA LEU A 48 -0.95 11.60 7.35
C LEU A 48 -0.33 12.12 8.66
N ALA A 49 -0.93 13.15 9.27
CA ALA A 49 -0.51 13.68 10.56
C ALA A 49 -0.65 12.65 11.71
N ALA A 50 -1.61 11.73 11.61
CA ALA A 50 -1.84 10.71 12.63
C ALA A 50 -0.89 9.49 12.53
N TRP A 51 -0.15 9.32 11.43
CA TRP A 51 0.68 8.13 11.16
C TRP A 51 2.16 8.45 10.87
N PRO A 52 2.83 9.37 11.59
CA PRO A 52 4.19 9.79 11.27
C PRO A 52 5.22 8.67 11.48
N VAL A 53 5.01 7.81 12.46
CA VAL A 53 5.92 6.70 12.80
C VAL A 53 5.89 5.62 11.74
N GLU A 54 4.70 5.24 11.28
CA GLU A 54 4.47 4.24 10.24
C GLU A 54 5.03 4.71 8.90
N ILE A 55 4.81 5.99 8.57
CA ILE A 55 5.39 6.62 7.38
C ILE A 55 6.92 6.56 7.46
N GLY A 56 7.51 7.01 8.57
CA GLY A 56 8.96 6.96 8.78
C GLY A 56 9.55 5.55 8.66
N ARG A 57 8.86 4.54 9.21
CA ARG A 57 9.24 3.12 9.04
C ARG A 57 9.15 2.68 7.58
N MET A 58 8.14 3.13 6.84
CA MET A 58 7.99 2.84 5.42
C MET A 58 9.15 3.38 4.58
N TRP A 59 9.67 4.58 4.90
CA TRP A 59 10.85 5.16 4.26
C TRP A 59 12.14 4.37 4.53
N ARG A 60 12.22 3.74 5.71
CA ARG A 60 13.37 2.93 6.11
C ARG A 60 13.46 1.59 5.36
N PHE A 61 12.37 1.13 4.73
CA PHE A 61 12.35 -0.11 3.94
C PHE A 61 12.08 0.17 2.46
N SER A 62 13.11 -0.01 1.62
CA SER A 62 12.99 0.08 0.15
C SER A 62 12.24 -1.11 -0.49
N ARG A 63 11.86 -2.12 0.31
CA ARG A 63 11.20 -3.35 -0.16
C ARG A 63 9.95 -3.00 -0.97
N SER A 64 9.93 -3.40 -2.24
CA SER A 64 8.75 -3.31 -3.09
C SER A 64 7.74 -4.36 -2.66
N ASN A 65 6.44 -4.09 -2.87
CA ASN A 65 5.39 -5.05 -2.57
C ASN A 65 5.33 -6.21 -3.58
N GLY A 66 6.30 -6.30 -4.51
CA GLY A 66 6.32 -7.24 -5.62
C GLY A 66 6.37 -8.70 -5.19
N ILE A 67 7.00 -9.01 -4.05
CA ILE A 67 7.00 -10.37 -3.49
C ILE A 67 5.58 -10.77 -3.06
N THR A 68 4.91 -9.91 -2.30
CA THR A 68 3.52 -10.14 -1.84
C THR A 68 2.56 -10.25 -3.02
N GLU A 69 2.71 -9.37 -4.02
CA GLU A 69 1.90 -9.38 -5.23
C GLU A 69 2.14 -10.63 -6.08
N GLY A 70 3.39 -11.09 -6.17
CA GLY A 70 3.77 -12.34 -6.79
C GLY A 70 3.05 -13.53 -6.15
N PHE A 71 3.07 -13.61 -4.81
CA PHE A 71 2.32 -14.64 -4.08
C PHE A 71 0.81 -14.54 -4.29
N HIS A 72 0.23 -13.34 -4.26
CA HIS A 72 -1.19 -13.14 -4.55
C HIS A 72 -1.56 -13.58 -5.98
N ARG A 73 -0.71 -13.30 -6.96
CA ARG A 73 -0.91 -13.72 -8.35
C ARG A 73 -0.87 -15.25 -8.47
N GLN A 74 0.09 -15.90 -7.81
CA GLN A 74 0.17 -17.36 -7.75
C GLN A 74 -1.08 -17.97 -7.10
N MET A 75 -1.51 -17.44 -5.95
CA MET A 75 -2.74 -17.89 -5.28
C MET A 75 -3.98 -17.77 -6.19
N LYS A 76 -4.15 -16.64 -6.88
CA LYS A 76 -5.22 -16.46 -7.87
C LYS A 76 -5.11 -17.44 -9.04
N LEU A 77 -3.89 -17.75 -9.50
CA LEU A 77 -3.66 -18.74 -10.55
C LEU A 77 -4.06 -20.15 -10.11
N ILE A 78 -3.73 -20.53 -8.86
CA ILE A 78 -4.12 -21.82 -8.26
C ILE A 78 -5.64 -21.95 -8.23
N GLN A 79 -6.36 -20.90 -7.83
CA GLN A 79 -7.82 -20.88 -7.84
C GLN A 79 -8.40 -21.00 -9.25
N ARG A 80 -7.86 -20.26 -10.23
CA ARG A 80 -8.32 -20.32 -11.63
C ARG A 80 -8.09 -21.67 -12.27
N ARG A 81 -6.92 -22.28 -12.09
CA ARG A 81 -6.61 -23.62 -12.62
C ARG A 81 -7.47 -24.72 -12.00
N ALA A 82 -7.93 -24.53 -10.76
CA ALA A 82 -8.81 -25.45 -10.08
C ALA A 82 -10.30 -25.25 -10.40
N PHE A 83 -10.66 -24.19 -11.15
CA PHE A 83 -12.04 -23.73 -11.31
C PHE A 83 -12.75 -23.48 -9.96
N GLY A 84 -11.99 -22.96 -9.00
CA GLY A 84 -12.46 -22.72 -7.63
C GLY A 84 -12.22 -23.90 -6.68
N PHE A 85 -12.24 -23.61 -5.37
CA PHE A 85 -12.12 -24.63 -4.32
C PHE A 85 -13.38 -24.61 -3.47
N ARG A 86 -14.00 -25.78 -3.28
CA ARG A 86 -15.11 -25.96 -2.33
C ARG A 86 -14.63 -26.22 -0.91
N ASN A 87 -13.45 -26.83 -0.77
CA ASN A 87 -12.83 -27.15 0.52
C ASN A 87 -11.57 -26.28 0.71
N PHE A 88 -11.56 -25.49 1.79
CA PHE A 88 -10.47 -24.58 2.12
C PHE A 88 -9.16 -25.29 2.45
N GLU A 89 -9.22 -26.50 3.02
CA GLU A 89 -8.03 -27.24 3.37
C GLU A 89 -7.27 -27.72 2.12
N ASN A 90 -7.99 -28.13 1.08
CA ASN A 90 -7.41 -28.46 -0.21
C ASN A 90 -6.77 -27.23 -0.89
N TYR A 91 -7.40 -26.06 -0.76
CA TYR A 91 -6.79 -24.80 -1.20
C TYR A 91 -5.49 -24.51 -0.44
N ARG A 92 -5.51 -24.60 0.90
CA ARG A 92 -4.34 -24.36 1.75
C ARG A 92 -3.19 -25.32 1.43
N ARG A 93 -3.47 -26.60 1.20
CA ARG A 93 -2.45 -27.59 0.81
C ARG A 93 -1.78 -27.21 -0.51
N ARG A 94 -2.56 -26.83 -1.53
CA ARG A 94 -2.00 -26.40 -2.82
C ARG A 94 -1.22 -25.10 -2.75
N VAL A 95 -1.68 -24.12 -1.97
CA VAL A 95 -0.92 -22.88 -1.75
C VAL A 95 0.42 -23.17 -1.09
N ARG A 96 0.46 -24.01 -0.04
CA ARG A 96 1.72 -24.39 0.61
C ARG A 96 2.69 -25.09 -0.33
N ALA A 97 2.20 -25.94 -1.23
CA ALA A 97 3.05 -26.65 -2.18
C ALA A 97 3.58 -25.77 -3.31
N LEU A 98 2.84 -24.74 -3.73
CA LEU A 98 3.13 -23.94 -4.93
C LEU A 98 3.61 -22.51 -4.63
N CYS A 99 3.50 -22.05 -3.39
CA CYS A 99 3.92 -20.72 -2.93
C CYS A 99 4.94 -20.87 -1.80
N ALA A 100 6.08 -21.50 -2.10
CA ALA A 100 7.25 -21.59 -1.23
C ALA A 100 8.30 -20.54 -1.61
#